data_AF-A0A1F9Z622-F1
#
_entry.id   AF-A0A1F9Z622-F1
#
_cell.length_a   1.000
_cell.length_b   1.000
_cell.length_c   1.000
_cell.angle_alpha   90.00
_cell.angle_beta   90.00
_cell.angle_gamma   90.00
#
_symmetry.space_group_name_H-M   'P 1'
#
loop_
_entity.id
_entity.type
_entity.pdbx_description
1 polymer ?
#
loop_
_entity_poly.entity_id
_entity_poly.type
_entity_poly.pdbx_seq_one_letter_code
_entity_poly.pdbx_strand_id
1 'polypeptide(L)'
;MNDTKEKEIEKIREGIVSFDELLSPLEKDNINILIDKKTGAYYYECHILARKLVDNSTIDVPLDPEIQPDYRANRDIYEDHSAYIQMKEDALKGRGFSNIVAEYNSEYDKEHPLKIIGGQHRFIAIKEALDKGINEYHGIKVYFRLNTEQRLDVQLISNTNIAVAGDLLDRMYETVKGPELRNWCQRVGLLEEGQDFADKKQRGSQITVRGARSFIVSYFEGRKIDTNIYEKVKPEPLLAKTGGMDEQWDTLRNSNPKLWEDNGLLEAGKAYATLYDAQYDYITNKKGSQEYADKALNHAIITSWAYIAGVLYNNKLRLKRHFELYKNSKTDPLNAVALAGGRHKTDPQNYRGLGTRTDMKERGRLAELFFAQAEKGDGISSPLVDFAIKKYHAKLATLEVADAESKLS
;
A
#
# COMPACT_ATOMS: atom_id res chain seq x y z
N MET A 1 13.09 15.71 -36.95
CA MET A 1 13.14 14.60 -35.98
C MET A 1 14.53 14.37 -35.38
N ASN A 2 15.64 14.70 -36.08
CA ASN A 2 17.01 14.60 -35.52
C ASN A 2 17.38 15.70 -34.52
N ASP A 3 16.93 16.94 -34.75
CA ASP A 3 17.33 18.12 -33.97
C ASP A 3 16.90 18.07 -32.49
N THR A 4 15.79 17.37 -32.17
CA THR A 4 15.33 17.20 -30.78
C THR A 4 16.17 16.17 -30.00
N LYS A 5 16.57 15.07 -30.66
CA LYS A 5 17.39 14.02 -30.03
C LYS A 5 18.83 14.46 -29.81
N GLU A 6 19.40 15.21 -30.75
CA GLU A 6 20.74 15.78 -30.60
C GLU A 6 20.79 16.77 -29.42
N LYS A 7 19.77 17.62 -29.26
CA LYS A 7 19.65 18.52 -28.11
C LYS A 7 19.50 17.79 -26.77
N GLU A 8 18.82 16.64 -26.74
CA GLU A 8 18.72 15.85 -25.51
C GLU A 8 20.05 15.19 -25.13
N ILE A 9 20.77 14.63 -26.10
CA ILE A 9 22.08 14.02 -25.87
C ILE A 9 23.08 15.07 -25.37
N GLU A 10 23.04 16.29 -25.90
CA GLU A 10 23.92 17.36 -25.46
C GLU A 10 23.67 17.73 -23.99
N LYS A 11 22.40 17.87 -23.59
CA LYS A 11 22.04 18.08 -22.18
C LYS A 11 22.48 16.94 -21.26
N ILE A 12 22.46 15.70 -21.75
CA ILE A 12 22.95 14.55 -20.99
C ILE A 12 24.46 14.65 -20.81
N ARG A 13 25.20 15.04 -21.84
CA ARG A 13 26.65 15.26 -21.76
C ARG A 13 27.00 16.36 -20.77
N GLU A 14 26.28 17.48 -20.78
CA GLU A 14 26.44 18.56 -19.78
C GLU A 14 26.24 18.03 -18.35
N GLY A 15 25.22 17.19 -18.14
CA GLY A 15 24.97 16.53 -16.87
C GLY A 15 26.10 15.59 -16.45
N ILE A 16 26.68 14.84 -17.40
CA ILE A 16 27.82 13.94 -17.14
C ILE A 16 29.08 14.73 -16.79
N VAL A 17 29.37 15.83 -17.50
CA VAL A 17 30.52 16.68 -17.16
C VAL A 17 30.41 17.19 -15.72
N SER A 18 29.23 17.68 -15.35
CA SER A 18 28.97 18.16 -13.98
C SER A 18 29.11 17.04 -12.94
N PHE A 19 28.65 15.83 -13.29
CA PHE A 19 28.79 14.64 -12.46
C PHE A 19 30.27 14.22 -12.28
N ASP A 20 31.05 14.22 -13.37
CA ASP A 20 32.46 13.82 -13.35
C ASP A 20 33.33 14.82 -12.59
N GLU A 21 33.06 16.12 -12.71
CA GLU A 21 33.74 17.15 -11.91
C GLU A 21 33.50 16.96 -10.42
N LEU A 22 32.28 16.59 -10.04
CA LEU A 22 31.89 16.43 -8.65
C LEU A 22 32.44 15.13 -8.04
N LEU A 23 32.22 14.00 -8.72
CA LEU A 23 32.46 12.67 -8.16
C LEU A 23 33.75 12.01 -8.64
N SER A 24 34.34 12.50 -9.73
CA SER A 24 35.58 12.01 -10.34
C SER A 24 35.63 10.47 -10.42
N PRO A 25 34.68 9.84 -11.14
CA PRO A 25 34.65 8.38 -11.29
C PRO A 25 35.93 7.87 -11.97
N LEU A 26 36.24 6.59 -11.78
CA LEU A 26 37.40 5.94 -12.40
C LEU A 26 37.34 6.00 -13.94
N GLU A 27 36.15 5.91 -14.51
CA GLU A 27 35.91 5.83 -15.95
C GLU A 27 35.80 7.20 -16.64
N LYS A 28 36.06 8.32 -15.94
CA LYS A 28 35.89 9.68 -16.48
C LYS A 28 36.62 9.96 -17.80
N ASP A 29 37.74 9.27 -18.05
CA ASP A 29 38.52 9.44 -19.29
C ASP A 29 37.96 8.60 -20.46
N ASN A 30 37.07 7.63 -20.18
CA ASN A 30 36.48 6.70 -21.15
C ASN A 30 34.99 6.48 -20.85
N ILE A 31 34.19 7.53 -21.02
CA ILE A 31 32.76 7.54 -20.72
C ILE A 31 31.97 6.74 -21.75
N ASN A 32 31.24 5.73 -21.29
CA ASN A 32 30.30 4.95 -22.10
C ASN A 32 28.86 5.29 -21.72
N ILE A 33 28.21 6.13 -22.52
CA ILE A 33 26.78 6.46 -22.36
C ILE A 33 25.95 5.36 -22.99
N LEU A 34 25.10 4.74 -22.19
CA LEU A 34 24.22 3.64 -22.60
C LEU A 34 22.75 4.08 -22.53
N ILE A 35 21.89 3.38 -23.27
CA ILE A 35 20.45 3.63 -23.32
C ILE A 35 19.71 2.37 -22.90
N ASP A 36 18.83 2.52 -21.93
CA ASP A 36 17.81 1.51 -21.63
C ASP A 36 16.79 1.49 -22.77
N LYS A 37 16.81 0.43 -23.58
CA LYS A 37 15.95 0.32 -24.76
C LYS A 37 14.46 0.24 -24.43
N LYS A 38 14.08 -0.13 -23.20
CA LYS A 38 12.68 -0.23 -22.78
C LYS A 38 12.11 1.14 -22.43
N THR A 39 12.84 1.93 -21.66
CA THR A 39 12.40 3.22 -21.13
C THR A 39 12.92 4.42 -21.92
N GLY A 40 13.94 4.22 -22.75
CA GLY A 40 14.68 5.30 -23.43
C GLY A 40 15.61 6.08 -22.50
N ALA A 41 15.76 5.67 -21.24
CA ALA A 41 16.56 6.39 -20.26
C ALA A 41 18.06 6.22 -20.51
N TYR A 42 18.81 7.30 -20.39
CA TYR A 42 20.26 7.31 -20.56
C TYR A 42 20.95 7.06 -19.23
N TYR A 43 22.00 6.25 -19.24
CA TYR A 43 22.77 5.92 -18.04
C TYR A 43 24.26 5.75 -18.31
N TYR A 44 25.03 5.82 -17.23
CA TYR A 44 26.47 5.63 -17.17
C TYR A 44 26.79 4.66 -16.03
N GLU A 45 27.56 3.62 -16.31
CA GLU A 45 28.08 2.69 -15.30
C GLU A 45 29.54 3.04 -14.98
N CYS A 46 29.83 3.29 -13.71
CA CYS A 46 31.13 3.77 -13.26
C CYS A 46 31.45 3.35 -11.82
N HIS A 47 32.66 3.64 -11.36
CA HIS A 47 33.11 3.42 -10.00
C HIS A 47 33.45 4.73 -9.30
N ILE A 48 32.89 4.94 -8.11
CA ILE A 48 33.07 6.16 -7.31
C ILE A 48 33.63 5.79 -5.94
N LEU A 49 34.56 6.60 -5.45
CA LEU A 49 35.16 6.44 -4.12
C LEU A 49 34.12 6.68 -3.02
N ALA A 50 34.10 5.86 -1.97
CA ALA A 50 33.10 5.88 -0.91
C ALA A 50 32.86 7.28 -0.33
N ARG A 51 33.93 8.03 -0.06
CA ARG A 51 33.83 9.42 0.42
C ARG A 51 33.03 10.32 -0.53
N LYS A 52 33.39 10.31 -1.83
CA LYS A 52 32.69 11.13 -2.84
C LYS A 52 31.24 10.69 -3.01
N LEU A 53 30.99 9.39 -2.98
CA LEU A 53 29.64 8.83 -3.05
C LEU A 53 28.80 9.31 -1.85
N VAL A 54 29.26 9.08 -0.62
CA VAL A 54 28.49 9.40 0.59
C VAL A 54 28.28 10.91 0.75
N ASP A 55 29.31 11.72 0.49
CA ASP A 55 29.25 13.19 0.65
C ASP A 55 28.26 13.87 -0.31
N ASN A 56 27.89 13.23 -1.42
CA ASN A 56 27.07 13.84 -2.49
C ASN A 56 25.78 13.07 -2.76
N SER A 57 25.44 12.10 -1.91
CA SER A 57 24.28 11.23 -2.12
C SER A 57 23.27 11.25 -1.00
N THR A 58 22.02 11.02 -1.39
CA THR A 58 20.91 10.81 -0.46
C THR A 58 20.10 9.59 -0.85
N ILE A 59 19.62 8.86 0.16
CA ILE A 59 18.58 7.84 0.02
C ILE A 59 17.18 8.45 0.22
N ASP A 60 17.11 9.73 0.57
CA ASP A 60 15.86 10.47 0.77
C ASP A 60 15.33 10.99 -0.57
N VAL A 61 14.95 10.07 -1.46
CA VAL A 61 14.59 10.39 -2.85
C VAL A 61 13.07 10.43 -3.04
N PRO A 62 12.45 11.60 -3.33
CA PRO A 62 11.05 11.68 -3.70
C PRO A 62 10.79 11.03 -5.07
N LEU A 63 9.64 10.36 -5.21
CA LEU A 63 9.23 9.81 -6.51
C LEU A 63 8.81 10.92 -7.48
N ASP A 64 8.07 11.89 -6.96
CA ASP A 64 7.63 13.09 -7.65
C ASP A 64 8.01 14.32 -6.81
N PRO A 65 9.19 14.93 -7.08
CA PRO A 65 9.68 16.07 -6.30
C PRO A 65 8.82 17.33 -6.43
N GLU A 66 8.02 17.46 -7.49
CA GLU A 66 7.24 18.67 -7.76
C GLU A 66 5.89 18.63 -7.03
N ILE A 67 5.23 17.48 -7.03
CA ILE A 67 3.87 17.32 -6.50
C ILE A 67 3.89 16.69 -5.11
N GLN A 68 4.85 15.79 -4.84
CA GLN A 68 4.91 14.96 -3.64
C GLN A 68 6.33 14.93 -3.03
N PRO A 69 6.90 16.10 -2.67
CA PRO A 69 8.30 16.25 -2.25
C PRO A 69 8.63 15.57 -0.92
N ASP A 70 7.65 15.17 -0.12
CA ASP A 70 7.83 14.49 1.17
C ASP A 70 7.77 12.96 1.05
N TYR A 71 7.37 12.43 -0.12
CA TYR A 71 6.99 11.03 -0.24
C TYR A 71 8.01 10.20 -1.02
N ARG A 72 8.50 9.15 -0.35
CA ARG A 72 9.65 8.35 -0.78
C ARG A 72 9.21 7.02 -1.34
N ALA A 73 9.84 6.62 -2.44
CA ALA A 73 9.65 5.30 -3.04
C ALA A 73 10.68 4.25 -2.55
N ASN A 74 11.74 4.71 -1.87
CA ASN A 74 12.71 3.82 -1.26
C ASN A 74 12.08 3.00 -0.12
N ARG A 75 12.60 1.79 0.08
CA ARG A 75 12.18 0.87 1.14
C ARG A 75 12.78 1.27 2.48
N ASP A 76 12.10 0.84 3.55
CA ASP A 76 12.71 0.80 4.86
C ASP A 76 13.90 -0.17 4.89
N ILE A 77 14.90 0.19 5.70
CA ILE A 77 16.13 -0.56 5.83
C ILE A 77 15.88 -1.71 6.82
N TYR A 78 15.90 -2.93 6.32
CA TYR A 78 15.86 -4.14 7.16
C TYR A 78 17.18 -4.34 7.95
N GLU A 79 17.32 -3.69 9.09
CA GLU A 79 18.53 -3.72 9.92
C GLU A 79 18.89 -5.13 10.45
N ASP A 80 17.89 -5.97 10.75
CA ASP A 80 18.05 -7.28 11.39
C ASP A 80 18.19 -8.46 10.42
N HIS A 81 18.21 -8.21 9.11
CA HIS A 81 18.31 -9.31 8.14
C HIS A 81 19.75 -9.87 8.11
N SER A 82 19.92 -11.19 8.25
CA SER A 82 21.25 -11.83 8.31
C SER A 82 22.17 -11.47 7.14
N ALA A 83 21.61 -11.39 5.92
CA ALA A 83 22.35 -10.94 4.74
C ALA A 83 22.80 -9.48 4.81
N TYR A 84 22.05 -8.60 5.48
CA TYR A 84 22.45 -7.21 5.68
C TYR A 84 23.53 -7.08 6.75
N ILE A 85 23.44 -7.84 7.84
CA ILE A 85 24.51 -7.92 8.85
C ILE A 85 25.82 -8.36 8.19
N GLN A 86 25.79 -9.42 7.39
CA GLN A 86 26.97 -9.87 6.62
C GLN A 86 27.48 -8.78 5.66
N MET A 87 26.59 -8.05 4.99
CA MET A 87 26.96 -6.96 4.09
C MET A 87 27.72 -5.86 4.83
N LYS A 88 27.29 -5.48 6.04
CA LYS A 88 28.02 -4.51 6.87
C LYS A 88 29.40 -5.02 7.26
N GLU A 89 29.52 -6.27 7.70
CA GLU A 89 30.82 -6.87 8.01
C GLU A 89 31.76 -6.93 6.82
N ASP A 90 31.23 -7.23 5.63
CA ASP A 90 32.00 -7.28 4.39
C ASP A 90 32.49 -5.88 4.00
N ALA A 91 31.65 -4.85 4.17
CA ALA A 91 32.02 -3.45 3.94
C ALA A 91 33.20 -3.02 4.83
N LEU A 92 33.16 -3.39 6.12
CA LEU A 92 34.23 -3.12 7.08
C LEU A 92 35.56 -3.79 6.75
N LYS A 93 35.52 -4.87 5.96
CA LYS A 93 36.71 -5.58 5.48
C LYS A 93 37.23 -5.05 4.13
N GLY A 94 36.67 -3.95 3.63
CA GLY A 94 37.07 -3.35 2.36
C GLY A 94 36.41 -3.98 1.13
N ARG A 95 35.25 -4.63 1.27
CA ARG A 95 34.53 -5.14 0.09
C ARG A 95 33.96 -3.96 -0.72
N GLY A 96 34.41 -3.85 -1.98
CA GLY A 96 33.73 -3.06 -3.00
C GLY A 96 32.34 -3.63 -3.32
N PHE A 97 31.36 -2.75 -3.46
CA PHE A 97 29.99 -3.12 -3.82
C PHE A 97 29.65 -2.64 -5.22
N SER A 98 28.82 -3.39 -5.92
CA SER A 98 28.24 -3.03 -7.21
C SER A 98 26.71 -3.04 -7.13
N ASN A 99 26.04 -2.73 -8.24
CA ASN A 99 24.57 -2.68 -8.36
C ASN A 99 23.93 -1.66 -7.39
N ILE A 100 24.59 -0.52 -7.23
CA ILE A 100 23.96 0.69 -6.69
C ILE A 100 23.38 1.43 -7.88
N VAL A 101 22.11 1.82 -7.79
CA VAL A 101 21.43 2.53 -8.87
C VAL A 101 21.07 3.92 -8.37
N ALA A 102 21.45 4.93 -9.15
CA ALA A 102 21.26 6.32 -8.79
C ALA A 102 20.69 7.14 -9.95
N GLU A 103 20.07 8.27 -9.62
CA GLU A 103 19.75 9.35 -10.55
C GLU A 103 20.61 10.56 -10.21
N TYR A 104 21.29 11.14 -11.20
CA TYR A 104 21.93 12.44 -11.02
C TYR A 104 20.93 13.54 -11.33
N ASN A 105 20.52 14.27 -10.30
CA ASN A 105 19.59 15.39 -10.38
C ASN A 105 19.88 16.42 -9.28
N SER A 106 20.23 17.64 -9.69
CA SER A 106 20.55 18.76 -8.81
C SER A 106 19.43 19.81 -8.70
N GLU A 107 18.25 19.56 -9.27
CA GLU A 107 17.17 20.56 -9.37
C GLU A 107 16.47 20.82 -8.02
N TYR A 108 16.17 19.75 -7.25
CA TYR A 108 15.36 19.85 -6.02
C TYR A 108 16.13 19.63 -4.71
N ASP A 109 17.35 19.10 -4.76
CA ASP A 109 18.26 19.03 -3.62
C ASP A 109 19.70 19.05 -4.15
N LYS A 110 20.27 20.25 -4.09
CA LYS A 110 21.59 20.60 -4.63
C LYS A 110 22.74 20.09 -3.77
N GLU A 111 22.50 19.84 -2.49
CA GLU A 111 23.52 19.36 -1.56
C GLU A 111 23.85 17.89 -1.85
N HIS A 112 22.85 17.10 -2.24
CA HIS A 112 23.03 15.67 -2.53
C HIS A 112 22.62 15.32 -3.98
N PRO A 113 23.29 15.82 -5.02
CA PRO A 113 22.82 15.69 -6.40
C PRO A 113 22.73 14.25 -6.92
N LEU A 114 23.34 13.27 -6.23
CA LEU A 114 23.25 11.86 -6.59
C LEU A 114 22.21 11.13 -5.73
N LYS A 115 21.03 10.86 -6.31
CA LYS A 115 19.88 10.28 -5.64
C LYS A 115 19.93 8.75 -5.71
N ILE A 116 20.08 8.05 -4.58
CA ILE A 116 20.13 6.59 -4.55
C ILE A 116 18.71 6.02 -4.68
N ILE A 117 18.41 5.42 -5.83
CA ILE A 117 17.10 4.88 -6.20
C ILE A 117 17.05 3.34 -6.19
N GLY A 118 18.20 2.70 -5.97
CA GLY A 118 18.30 1.26 -5.73
C GLY A 118 19.62 0.89 -5.04
N GLY A 119 19.59 -0.13 -4.20
CA GLY A 119 20.76 -0.57 -3.43
C GLY A 119 20.98 0.20 -2.12
N GLN A 120 19.89 0.63 -1.46
CA GLN A 120 19.92 1.44 -0.23
C GLN A 120 20.71 0.75 0.89
N HIS A 121 20.53 -0.56 1.11
CA HIS A 121 21.32 -1.33 2.08
C HIS A 121 22.82 -1.27 1.80
N ARG A 122 23.23 -1.36 0.53
CA ARG A 122 24.66 -1.27 0.17
C ARG A 122 25.20 0.12 0.47
N PHE A 123 24.45 1.16 0.11
CA PHE A 123 24.83 2.55 0.38
C PHE A 123 25.06 2.80 1.88
N ILE A 124 24.19 2.27 2.75
CA ILE A 124 24.33 2.45 4.20
C ILE A 124 25.50 1.65 4.75
N ALA A 125 25.71 0.41 4.30
CA ALA A 125 26.88 -0.36 4.68
C ALA A 125 28.20 0.34 4.27
N ILE A 126 28.22 1.01 3.12
CA ILE A 126 29.35 1.84 2.67
C ILE A 126 29.55 3.03 3.60
N LYS A 127 28.47 3.75 3.94
CA LYS A 127 28.51 4.88 4.86
C LYS A 127 29.08 4.47 6.22
N GLU A 128 28.59 3.37 6.80
CA GLU A 128 29.10 2.84 8.07
C GLU A 128 30.57 2.42 7.99
N ALA A 129 31.04 1.91 6.85
CA ALA A 129 32.44 1.53 6.66
C ALA A 129 33.35 2.74 6.47
N LEU A 130 32.89 3.77 5.75
CA LEU A 130 33.57 5.04 5.60
C LEU A 130 33.79 5.74 6.94
N ASP A 131 32.78 5.71 7.82
CA ASP A 131 32.89 6.24 9.20
C ASP A 131 33.99 5.54 10.02
N LYS A 132 34.38 4.31 9.63
CA LYS A 132 35.51 3.56 10.21
C LYS A 132 36.80 3.65 9.38
N GLY A 133 36.85 4.56 8.42
CA GLY A 133 38.04 4.85 7.61
C GLY A 133 38.22 3.98 6.37
N ILE A 134 37.23 3.15 6.01
CA ILE A 134 37.29 2.33 4.79
C ILE A 134 36.77 3.13 3.60
N ASN A 135 37.65 3.49 2.68
CA ASN A 135 37.33 4.39 1.57
C ASN A 135 37.59 3.72 0.21
N GLU A 136 36.76 2.74 -0.13
CA GLU A 136 36.91 1.91 -1.33
C GLU A 136 36.13 2.45 -2.53
N TYR A 137 36.39 1.91 -3.73
CA TYR A 137 35.60 2.19 -4.92
C TYR A 137 34.36 1.29 -4.99
N HIS A 138 33.23 1.88 -5.37
CA HIS A 138 31.94 1.19 -5.51
C HIS A 138 31.35 1.41 -6.89
N GLY A 139 30.84 0.34 -7.50
CA GLY A 139 30.21 0.34 -8.81
C GLY A 139 28.77 0.84 -8.77
N ILE A 140 28.48 1.85 -9.58
CA ILE A 140 27.22 2.57 -9.61
C ILE A 140 26.72 2.69 -11.05
N LYS A 141 25.42 2.48 -11.23
CA LYS A 141 24.68 2.81 -12.44
C LYS A 141 23.94 4.12 -12.22
N VAL A 142 24.31 5.17 -12.94
CA VAL A 142 23.77 6.52 -12.79
C VAL A 142 22.91 6.86 -14.01
N TYR A 143 21.64 7.15 -13.77
CA TYR A 143 20.70 7.65 -14.78
C TYR A 143 20.69 9.18 -14.80
N PHE A 144 20.43 9.74 -15.98
CA PHE A 144 20.37 11.18 -16.20
C PHE A 144 18.99 11.58 -16.73
N ARG A 145 18.44 12.68 -16.19
CA ARG A 145 17.20 13.33 -16.64
C ARG A 145 16.01 12.36 -16.74
N LEU A 146 15.78 11.55 -15.70
CA LEU A 146 14.62 10.67 -15.65
C LEU A 146 13.33 11.49 -15.54
N ASN A 147 12.33 11.14 -16.34
CA ASN A 147 10.96 11.58 -16.09
C ASN A 147 10.30 10.70 -15.02
N THR A 148 9.11 11.07 -14.55
CA THR A 148 8.40 10.36 -13.47
C THR A 148 8.13 8.89 -13.79
N GLU A 149 7.74 8.57 -15.03
CA GLU A 149 7.47 7.18 -15.46
C GLU A 149 8.77 6.35 -15.51
N GLN A 150 9.83 6.90 -16.08
CA GLN A 150 11.14 6.25 -16.15
C GLN A 150 11.71 6.04 -14.74
N ARG A 151 11.59 7.04 -13.85
CA ARG A 151 12.03 6.94 -12.46
C ARG A 151 11.30 5.84 -11.71
N LEU A 152 9.98 5.76 -11.87
CA LEU A 152 9.18 4.68 -11.31
C LEU A 152 9.67 3.31 -11.82
N ASP A 153 9.81 3.15 -13.13
CA ASP A 153 10.22 1.88 -13.75
C ASP A 153 11.62 1.44 -13.27
N VAL A 154 12.59 2.35 -13.29
CA VAL A 154 13.96 2.08 -12.81
C VAL A 154 13.98 1.71 -11.33
N GLN A 155 13.21 2.41 -10.49
CA GLN A 155 13.10 2.07 -9.06
C GLN A 155 12.46 0.70 -8.85
N LEU A 156 11.41 0.36 -9.61
CA LEU A 156 10.77 -0.94 -9.53
C LEU A 156 11.77 -2.06 -9.84
N ILE A 157 12.48 -1.99 -10.97
CA ILE A 157 13.45 -3.03 -11.37
C ILE A 157 14.67 -3.06 -10.44
N SER A 158 15.17 -1.92 -9.98
CA SER A 158 16.36 -1.88 -9.14
C SER A 158 16.09 -2.43 -7.73
N ASN A 159 14.83 -2.44 -7.32
CA ASN A 159 14.35 -3.02 -6.07
C ASN A 159 13.86 -4.47 -6.24
N THR A 160 14.00 -5.11 -7.41
CA THR A 160 13.59 -6.51 -7.62
C THR A 160 14.62 -7.51 -7.10
N ASN A 161 14.52 -7.84 -5.81
CA ASN A 161 14.44 -9.27 -5.49
C ASN A 161 13.04 -9.72 -5.91
N ILE A 162 12.91 -10.89 -6.55
CA ILE A 162 11.66 -11.47 -7.09
C ILE A 162 10.45 -11.43 -6.11
N ALA A 163 10.68 -11.16 -4.83
CA ALA A 163 9.68 -10.89 -3.80
C ALA A 163 9.56 -9.38 -3.46
N VAL A 164 9.15 -8.52 -4.40
CA VAL A 164 8.66 -7.17 -4.05
C VAL A 164 7.31 -7.33 -3.34
N ALA A 165 7.16 -6.74 -2.14
CA ALA A 165 5.88 -6.77 -1.44
C ALA A 165 4.82 -6.04 -2.28
N GLY A 166 3.66 -6.68 -2.48
CA GLY A 166 2.56 -6.10 -3.27
C GLY A 166 2.11 -4.73 -2.75
N ASP A 167 2.15 -4.54 -1.42
CA ASP A 167 1.78 -3.26 -0.78
C ASP A 167 2.72 -2.11 -1.18
N LEU A 168 4.04 -2.36 -1.31
CA LEU A 168 5.00 -1.36 -1.80
C LEU A 168 4.73 -0.98 -3.26
N LEU A 169 4.44 -1.98 -4.11
CA LEU A 169 4.07 -1.72 -5.50
C LEU A 169 2.80 -0.87 -5.58
N ASP A 170 1.80 -1.21 -4.78
CA ASP A 170 0.53 -0.48 -4.73
C ASP A 170 0.77 0.98 -4.30
N ARG A 171 1.64 1.21 -3.31
CA ARG A 171 2.07 2.55 -2.86
C ARG A 171 2.76 3.32 -3.98
N MET A 172 3.77 2.74 -4.63
CA MET A 172 4.50 3.39 -5.71
C MET A 172 3.58 3.79 -6.86
N TYR A 173 2.70 2.87 -7.30
CA TYR A 173 1.73 3.17 -8.36
C TYR A 173 0.69 4.20 -7.95
N GLU A 174 0.21 4.21 -6.70
CA GLU A 174 -0.74 5.25 -6.24
C GLU A 174 -0.07 6.61 -6.16
N THR A 175 1.17 6.70 -5.66
CA THR A 175 1.93 7.95 -5.60
C THR A 175 2.05 8.57 -7.00
N VAL A 176 2.35 7.80 -8.05
CA VAL A 176 2.41 8.34 -9.42
C VAL A 176 1.06 8.89 -9.89
N LYS A 177 -0.06 8.32 -9.42
CA LYS A 177 -1.40 8.80 -9.80
C LYS A 177 -1.81 10.06 -9.06
N GLY A 178 -1.11 10.45 -7.99
CA GLY A 178 -1.37 11.66 -7.23
C GLY A 178 -1.78 11.42 -5.77
N PRO A 179 -1.82 12.49 -4.96
CA PRO A 179 -1.93 12.40 -3.51
C PRO A 179 -3.37 12.17 -3.01
N GLU A 180 -4.38 12.12 -3.88
CA GLU A 180 -5.79 12.25 -3.46
C GLU A 180 -6.27 11.11 -2.54
N LEU A 181 -5.86 9.85 -2.80
CA LEU A 181 -6.23 8.73 -1.93
C LEU A 181 -5.64 8.88 -0.52
N ARG A 182 -4.39 9.33 -0.46
CA ARG A 182 -3.66 9.60 0.79
C ARG A 182 -4.33 10.74 1.55
N ASN A 183 -4.54 11.87 0.88
CA ASN A 183 -5.19 13.05 1.46
C ASN A 183 -6.58 12.71 1.97
N TRP A 184 -7.33 11.87 1.25
CA TRP A 184 -8.62 11.37 1.73
C TRP A 184 -8.46 10.53 3.00
N CYS A 185 -7.52 9.58 3.05
CA CYS A 185 -7.27 8.75 4.24
C CYS A 185 -6.88 9.60 5.45
N GLN A 186 -6.02 10.61 5.27
CA GLN A 186 -5.64 11.55 6.33
C GLN A 186 -6.85 12.38 6.81
N ARG A 187 -7.65 12.89 5.87
CA ARG A 187 -8.86 13.67 6.17
C ARG A 187 -9.92 12.89 6.95
N VAL A 188 -10.00 11.58 6.78
CA VAL A 188 -10.96 10.72 7.50
C VAL A 188 -10.36 10.09 8.77
N GLY A 189 -9.06 10.28 9.03
CA GLY A 189 -8.38 9.75 10.21
C GLY A 189 -7.89 8.30 10.08
N LEU A 190 -7.84 7.74 8.87
CA LEU A 190 -7.24 6.41 8.62
C LEU A 190 -5.71 6.46 8.49
N LEU A 191 -5.16 7.66 8.28
CA LEU A 191 -3.75 7.98 8.34
C LEU A 191 -3.59 9.26 9.18
N GLU A 192 -2.46 9.40 9.86
CA GLU A 192 -2.08 10.66 10.52
C GLU A 192 -1.63 11.71 9.49
N GLU A 193 -1.63 12.99 9.88
CA GLU A 193 -1.14 14.07 9.03
C GLU A 193 0.33 13.85 8.66
N GLY A 194 0.65 13.95 7.36
CA GLY A 194 1.99 13.68 6.83
C GLY A 194 2.38 12.19 6.78
N GLN A 195 1.54 11.27 7.26
CA GLN A 195 1.82 9.84 7.25
C GLN A 195 1.58 9.20 5.86
N ASP A 196 2.42 8.24 5.48
CA ASP A 196 2.28 7.42 4.27
C ASP A 196 1.59 6.07 4.57
N PHE A 197 1.12 5.41 3.50
CA PHE A 197 0.70 4.03 3.54
C PHE A 197 1.86 3.09 3.87
N ALA A 198 1.54 2.01 4.59
CA ALA A 198 2.50 0.96 4.89
C ALA A 198 3.00 0.27 3.59
N ASP A 199 4.31 0.03 3.52
CA ASP A 199 4.98 -0.67 2.40
C ASP A 199 4.84 -2.19 2.48
N LYS A 200 4.44 -2.69 3.65
CA LYS A 200 4.15 -4.09 3.93
C LYS A 200 3.10 -4.18 5.01
N LYS A 201 2.09 -5.02 4.79
CA LYS A 201 1.16 -5.39 5.86
C LYS A 201 1.89 -6.11 6.99
N GLN A 202 2.02 -5.43 8.12
CA GLN A 202 2.56 -6.00 9.35
C GLN A 202 1.73 -5.56 10.55
N ARG A 203 1.98 -6.20 11.68
CA ARG A 203 1.21 -5.91 12.88
C ARG A 203 1.54 -4.51 13.38
N GLY A 204 0.52 -3.71 13.70
CA GLY A 204 0.65 -2.30 14.08
C GLY A 204 1.05 -1.37 12.94
N SER A 205 1.05 -1.82 11.68
CA SER A 205 1.28 -0.94 10.53
C SER A 205 0.05 -0.09 10.21
N GLN A 206 0.27 1.02 9.52
CA GLN A 206 -0.80 1.80 8.93
C GLN A 206 -1.64 0.99 7.92
N ILE A 207 -2.79 1.54 7.52
CA ILE A 207 -3.54 1.03 6.38
C ILE A 207 -2.66 1.03 5.13
N THR A 208 -2.78 -0.01 4.31
CA THR A 208 -2.09 -0.09 3.00
C THR A 208 -2.96 0.53 1.90
N VAL A 209 -2.34 0.87 0.76
CA VAL A 209 -3.10 1.35 -0.43
C VAL A 209 -4.19 0.36 -0.81
N ARG A 210 -3.90 -0.94 -0.79
CA ARG A 210 -4.89 -1.97 -1.07
C ARG A 210 -6.09 -1.89 -0.11
N GLY A 211 -5.84 -1.71 1.18
CA GLY A 211 -6.89 -1.54 2.19
C GLY A 211 -7.78 -0.34 1.88
N ALA A 212 -7.17 0.83 1.61
CA ALA A 212 -7.89 2.06 1.30
C ALA A 212 -8.72 1.95 0.01
N ARG A 213 -8.12 1.45 -1.09
CA ARG A 213 -8.84 1.20 -2.36
C ARG A 213 -10.01 0.25 -2.15
N SER A 214 -9.80 -0.83 -1.40
CA SER A 214 -10.83 -1.84 -1.13
C SER A 214 -12.01 -1.29 -0.34
N PHE A 215 -11.75 -0.40 0.63
CA PHE A 215 -12.79 0.31 1.37
C PHE A 215 -13.70 1.09 0.41
N ILE A 216 -13.08 1.95 -0.41
CA ILE A 216 -13.82 2.86 -1.31
C ILE A 216 -14.60 2.07 -2.36
N VAL A 217 -13.95 1.12 -3.06
CA VAL A 217 -14.62 0.32 -4.09
C VAL A 217 -15.78 -0.49 -3.49
N SER A 218 -15.57 -1.13 -2.33
CA SER A 218 -16.66 -1.86 -1.66
C SER A 218 -17.82 -0.96 -1.27
N TYR A 219 -17.55 0.25 -0.76
CA TYR A 219 -18.60 1.21 -0.42
C TYR A 219 -19.47 1.57 -1.63
N PHE A 220 -18.85 1.89 -2.77
CA PHE A 220 -19.60 2.23 -3.98
C PHE A 220 -20.34 1.04 -4.59
N GLU A 221 -19.81 -0.19 -4.50
CA GLU A 221 -20.59 -1.38 -4.88
C GLU A 221 -21.81 -1.57 -3.99
N GLY A 222 -21.66 -1.36 -2.68
CA GLY A 222 -22.78 -1.41 -1.74
C GLY A 222 -23.87 -0.40 -2.09
N ARG A 223 -23.48 0.81 -2.50
CA ARG A 223 -24.43 1.88 -2.90
C ARG A 223 -25.29 1.54 -4.12
N LYS A 224 -24.89 0.57 -4.94
CA LYS A 224 -25.70 0.11 -6.09
C LYS A 224 -26.89 -0.75 -5.66
N ILE A 225 -26.92 -1.19 -4.41
CA ILE A 225 -27.93 -2.11 -3.89
C ILE A 225 -28.91 -1.33 -3.00
N ASP A 226 -30.20 -1.39 -3.34
CA ASP A 226 -31.24 -0.91 -2.45
C ASP A 226 -31.30 -1.80 -1.19
N THR A 227 -31.27 -1.17 -0.01
CA THR A 227 -31.36 -1.84 1.29
C THR A 227 -32.54 -2.83 1.34
N ASN A 228 -33.67 -2.52 0.70
CA ASN A 228 -34.89 -3.33 0.72
C ASN A 228 -34.77 -4.63 -0.07
N ILE A 229 -33.85 -4.70 -1.04
CA ILE A 229 -33.65 -5.91 -1.87
C ILE A 229 -32.40 -6.68 -1.45
N TYR A 230 -31.63 -6.21 -0.45
CA TYR A 230 -30.39 -6.85 -0.01
C TYR A 230 -30.55 -8.34 0.34
N GLU A 231 -31.72 -8.74 0.82
CA GLU A 231 -32.04 -10.14 1.13
C GLU A 231 -32.09 -11.04 -0.12
N LYS A 232 -32.28 -10.45 -1.29
CA LYS A 232 -32.37 -11.12 -2.61
C LYS A 232 -31.11 -10.93 -3.45
N VAL A 233 -30.05 -10.33 -2.89
CA VAL A 233 -28.80 -10.08 -3.60
C VAL A 233 -27.68 -10.82 -2.89
N LYS A 234 -26.81 -11.47 -3.66
CA LYS A 234 -25.61 -12.09 -3.14
C LYS A 234 -24.64 -10.99 -2.65
N PRO A 235 -24.18 -11.02 -1.40
CA PRO A 235 -23.23 -10.02 -0.92
C PRO A 235 -21.85 -10.27 -1.54
N GLU A 236 -21.36 -9.29 -2.31
CA GLU A 236 -20.07 -9.35 -2.99
C GLU A 236 -19.18 -8.13 -2.69
N PRO A 237 -18.76 -7.90 -1.42
CA PRO A 237 -17.80 -6.84 -1.10
C PRO A 237 -16.50 -7.03 -1.92
N LEU A 238 -16.00 -5.98 -2.58
CA LEU A 238 -14.86 -6.06 -3.49
C LEU A 238 -13.52 -5.79 -2.79
N LEU A 239 -12.52 -6.59 -3.12
CA LEU A 239 -11.16 -6.49 -2.60
C LEU A 239 -10.25 -6.09 -3.76
N ALA A 240 -9.59 -4.95 -3.61
CA ALA A 240 -8.65 -4.45 -4.60
C ALA A 240 -7.55 -5.47 -4.91
N LYS A 241 -7.11 -5.48 -6.17
CA LYS A 241 -5.92 -6.20 -6.61
C LYS A 241 -4.68 -5.55 -5.99
N THR A 242 -3.58 -6.29 -5.97
CA THR A 242 -2.30 -5.86 -5.39
C THR A 242 -1.16 -6.20 -6.32
N GLY A 243 -0.06 -5.45 -6.23
CA GLY A 243 1.15 -5.69 -7.02
C GLY A 243 1.05 -5.19 -8.46
N GLY A 244 0.14 -4.26 -8.76
CA GLY A 244 -0.05 -3.76 -10.12
C GLY A 244 -1.30 -2.90 -10.30
N MET A 245 -1.74 -2.76 -11.55
CA MET A 245 -2.93 -2.00 -11.89
C MET A 245 -4.21 -2.70 -11.40
N ASP A 246 -5.12 -1.91 -10.86
CA ASP A 246 -6.44 -2.35 -10.43
C ASP A 246 -7.50 -1.66 -11.28
N GLU A 247 -8.02 -2.40 -12.27
CA GLU A 247 -9.02 -1.90 -13.22
C GLU A 247 -10.31 -1.40 -12.55
N GLN A 248 -10.75 -2.03 -11.45
CA GLN A 248 -11.97 -1.64 -10.76
C GLN A 248 -11.77 -0.30 -10.04
N TRP A 249 -10.63 -0.17 -9.35
CA TRP A 249 -10.22 1.09 -8.74
C TRP A 249 -10.08 2.20 -9.78
N ASP A 250 -9.37 1.92 -10.87
CA ASP A 250 -9.07 2.91 -11.90
C ASP A 250 -10.34 3.35 -12.63
N THR A 251 -11.24 2.42 -12.92
CA THR A 251 -12.55 2.74 -13.49
C THR A 251 -13.37 3.61 -12.53
N LEU A 252 -13.41 3.28 -11.24
CA LEU A 252 -14.15 4.05 -10.24
C LEU A 252 -13.59 5.48 -10.12
N ARG A 253 -12.27 5.62 -9.99
CA ARG A 253 -11.59 6.91 -9.87
C ARG A 253 -11.81 7.78 -11.11
N ASN A 254 -11.64 7.22 -12.30
CA ASN A 254 -11.78 7.98 -13.55
C ASN A 254 -13.23 8.37 -13.87
N SER A 255 -14.19 7.50 -13.53
CA SER A 255 -15.62 7.77 -13.76
C SER A 255 -16.24 8.70 -12.71
N ASN A 256 -15.58 8.94 -11.57
CA ASN A 256 -16.06 9.80 -10.49
C ASN A 256 -15.02 10.85 -10.07
N PRO A 257 -14.81 11.93 -10.85
CA PRO A 257 -13.82 12.96 -10.51
C PRO A 257 -14.04 13.63 -9.15
N LYS A 258 -15.29 13.63 -8.65
CA LYS A 258 -15.66 14.20 -7.33
C LYS A 258 -15.74 13.17 -6.21
N LEU A 259 -15.20 11.96 -6.40
CA LEU A 259 -15.15 10.89 -5.41
C LEU A 259 -14.69 11.40 -4.04
N TRP A 260 -13.66 12.23 -4.02
CA TRP A 260 -13.01 12.77 -2.81
C TRP A 260 -13.87 13.79 -2.04
N GLU A 261 -14.93 14.30 -2.68
CA GLU A 261 -15.90 15.25 -2.13
C GLU A 261 -17.20 14.56 -1.69
N ASP A 262 -17.36 13.25 -1.90
CA ASP A 262 -18.58 12.53 -1.52
C ASP A 262 -18.74 12.50 0.00
N ASN A 263 -19.72 13.25 0.50
CA ASN A 263 -19.99 13.37 1.93
C ASN A 263 -20.28 12.02 2.60
N GLY A 264 -20.97 11.11 1.92
CA GLY A 264 -21.26 9.78 2.46
C GLY A 264 -19.99 8.94 2.62
N LEU A 265 -19.09 9.01 1.63
CA LEU A 265 -17.79 8.35 1.70
C LEU A 265 -16.93 8.93 2.83
N LEU A 266 -16.91 10.25 2.99
CA LEU A 266 -16.19 10.93 4.07
C LEU A 266 -16.73 10.53 5.46
N GLU A 267 -18.06 10.49 5.63
CA GLU A 267 -18.69 10.04 6.86
C GLU A 267 -18.39 8.57 7.16
N ALA A 268 -18.49 7.70 6.14
CA ALA A 268 -18.15 6.29 6.28
C ALA A 268 -16.69 6.09 6.67
N GLY A 269 -15.77 6.81 6.04
CA GLY A 269 -14.34 6.76 6.37
C GLY A 269 -14.07 7.17 7.82
N LYS A 270 -14.66 8.27 8.28
CA LYS A 270 -14.51 8.77 9.66
C LYS A 270 -15.09 7.80 10.70
N ALA A 271 -16.27 7.25 10.42
CA ALA A 271 -16.89 6.27 11.28
C ALA A 271 -16.04 4.98 11.37
N TYR A 272 -15.42 4.58 10.26
CA TYR A 272 -14.53 3.42 10.25
C TYR A 272 -13.21 3.67 10.97
N ALA A 273 -12.60 4.84 10.80
CA ALA A 273 -11.41 5.23 11.57
C ALA A 273 -11.71 5.19 13.07
N THR A 274 -12.86 5.75 13.49
CA THR A 274 -13.30 5.70 14.89
C THR A 274 -13.48 4.25 15.40
N LEU A 275 -14.00 3.35 14.56
CA LEU A 275 -14.13 1.93 14.89
C LEU A 275 -12.77 1.25 15.04
N TYR A 276 -11.83 1.55 14.14
CA TYR A 276 -10.45 1.05 14.20
C TYR A 276 -9.77 1.51 15.49
N ASP A 277 -9.79 2.81 15.80
CA ASP A 277 -9.16 3.37 17.00
C ASP A 277 -9.76 2.76 18.27
N ALA A 278 -11.09 2.68 18.35
CA ALA A 278 -11.77 2.08 19.51
C ALA A 278 -11.40 0.60 19.71
N GLN A 279 -11.21 -0.15 18.62
CA GLN A 279 -10.73 -1.52 18.70
C GLN A 279 -9.28 -1.58 19.18
N TYR A 280 -8.40 -0.81 18.53
CA TYR A 280 -6.98 -0.80 18.81
C TYR A 280 -6.73 -0.43 20.27
N ASP A 281 -7.37 0.65 20.76
CA ASP A 281 -7.30 1.11 22.14
C ASP A 281 -7.79 0.08 23.14
N TYR A 282 -8.88 -0.65 22.82
CA TYR A 282 -9.38 -1.69 23.71
C TYR A 282 -8.37 -2.84 23.86
N ILE A 283 -7.82 -3.33 22.74
CA ILE A 283 -6.91 -4.47 22.77
C ILE A 283 -5.58 -4.09 23.44
N THR A 284 -5.02 -2.92 23.12
CA THR A 284 -3.72 -2.48 23.64
C THR A 284 -3.79 -2.09 25.11
N ASN A 285 -4.84 -1.39 25.55
CA ASN A 285 -4.91 -0.87 26.93
C ASN A 285 -5.64 -1.78 27.93
N LYS A 286 -6.55 -2.67 27.49
CA LYS A 286 -7.49 -3.38 28.39
C LYS A 286 -7.40 -4.91 28.41
N LYS A 287 -6.23 -5.49 28.06
CA LYS A 287 -5.92 -6.94 28.11
C LYS A 287 -6.51 -7.80 26.99
N GLY A 288 -6.67 -7.27 25.78
CA GLY A 288 -7.01 -8.10 24.61
C GLY A 288 -5.84 -8.98 24.16
N SER A 289 -6.12 -10.09 23.46
CA SER A 289 -5.05 -10.80 22.75
C SER A 289 -4.50 -9.84 21.70
N GLN A 290 -3.21 -9.54 21.86
CA GLN A 290 -2.47 -8.62 21.00
C GLN A 290 -2.62 -9.01 19.51
N GLU A 291 -2.79 -10.29 19.20
CA GLU A 291 -3.08 -10.79 17.85
C GLU A 291 -4.34 -10.19 17.17
N TYR A 292 -5.25 -9.60 17.96
CA TYR A 292 -6.48 -8.99 17.48
C TYR A 292 -6.42 -7.46 17.34
N ALA A 293 -5.29 -6.82 17.70
CA ALA A 293 -5.16 -5.37 17.69
C ALA A 293 -5.42 -4.73 16.30
N ASP A 294 -5.08 -5.45 15.23
CA ASP A 294 -5.25 -4.97 13.85
C ASP A 294 -6.39 -5.68 13.13
N LYS A 295 -7.32 -6.28 13.89
CA LYS A 295 -8.37 -7.10 13.28
C LYS A 295 -9.30 -6.25 12.41
N ALA A 296 -9.53 -4.97 12.75
CA ALA A 296 -10.21 -4.03 11.86
C ALA A 296 -9.46 -3.87 10.52
N LEU A 297 -8.13 -3.81 10.50
CA LEU A 297 -7.32 -3.73 9.26
C LEU A 297 -7.31 -5.02 8.42
N ASN A 298 -8.03 -6.07 8.81
CA ASN A 298 -8.24 -7.22 7.95
C ASN A 298 -9.06 -6.81 6.72
N HIS A 299 -8.60 -7.15 5.51
CA HIS A 299 -9.29 -6.76 4.28
C HIS A 299 -10.72 -7.29 4.19
N ALA A 300 -11.02 -8.46 4.79
CA ALA A 300 -12.38 -8.96 4.84
C ALA A 300 -13.30 -8.06 5.69
N ILE A 301 -12.78 -7.51 6.79
CA ILE A 301 -13.53 -6.60 7.65
C ILE A 301 -13.70 -5.24 6.98
N ILE A 302 -12.62 -4.65 6.45
CA ILE A 302 -12.64 -3.39 5.69
C ILE A 302 -13.71 -3.43 4.59
N THR A 303 -13.61 -4.42 3.70
CA THR A 303 -14.49 -4.52 2.54
C THR A 303 -15.95 -4.73 2.94
N SER A 304 -16.20 -5.65 3.86
CA SER A 304 -17.56 -5.99 4.27
C SER A 304 -18.23 -4.85 5.04
N TRP A 305 -17.51 -4.18 5.92
CA TRP A 305 -18.03 -3.04 6.67
C TRP A 305 -18.38 -1.88 5.73
N ALA A 306 -17.47 -1.55 4.80
CA ALA A 306 -17.65 -0.47 3.83
C ALA A 306 -18.81 -0.77 2.86
N TYR A 307 -18.90 -2.01 2.38
CA TYR A 307 -19.99 -2.46 1.53
C TYR A 307 -21.35 -2.30 2.20
N ILE A 308 -21.49 -2.69 3.47
CA ILE A 308 -22.73 -2.50 4.21
C ILE A 308 -23.04 -1.03 4.49
N ALA A 309 -22.03 -0.19 4.74
CA ALA A 309 -22.24 1.25 4.80
C ALA A 309 -22.86 1.80 3.49
N GLY A 310 -22.39 1.30 2.34
CA GLY A 310 -22.95 1.61 1.03
C GLY A 310 -24.40 1.11 0.86
N VAL A 311 -24.66 -0.15 1.20
CA VAL A 311 -26.02 -0.75 1.13
C VAL A 311 -27.01 0.03 2.00
N LEU A 312 -26.58 0.48 3.17
CA LEU A 312 -27.41 1.22 4.13
C LEU A 312 -27.48 2.73 3.84
N TYR A 313 -26.84 3.23 2.78
CA TYR A 313 -26.70 4.68 2.50
C TYR A 313 -28.05 5.45 2.56
N ASN A 314 -29.12 4.85 2.06
CA ASN A 314 -30.47 5.43 2.07
C ASN A 314 -31.26 5.13 3.35
N ASN A 315 -30.85 4.14 4.15
CA ASN A 315 -31.46 3.81 5.43
C ASN A 315 -30.70 4.50 6.59
N LYS A 316 -31.03 5.77 6.83
CA LYS A 316 -30.30 6.62 7.80
C LYS A 316 -30.26 6.06 9.22
N LEU A 317 -31.32 5.39 9.67
CA LEU A 317 -31.37 4.79 11.01
C LEU A 317 -30.38 3.63 11.16
N ARG A 318 -30.41 2.67 10.23
CA ARG A 318 -29.50 1.52 10.26
C ARG A 318 -28.07 1.93 9.95
N LEU A 319 -27.87 2.89 9.05
CA LEU A 319 -26.54 3.45 8.77
C LEU A 319 -25.92 4.07 10.02
N LYS A 320 -26.70 4.86 10.78
CA LYS A 320 -26.23 5.40 12.06
C LYS A 320 -25.82 4.30 13.03
N ARG A 321 -26.64 3.25 13.19
CA ARG A 321 -26.34 2.10 14.05
C ARG A 321 -25.07 1.36 13.63
N HIS A 322 -24.83 1.24 12.32
CA HIS A 322 -23.62 0.65 11.74
C HIS A 322 -22.38 1.50 12.05
N PHE A 323 -22.48 2.83 11.89
CA PHE A 323 -21.40 3.77 12.21
C PHE A 323 -21.12 3.86 13.71
N GLU A 324 -22.13 3.67 14.55
CA GLU A 324 -22.01 3.69 16.02
C GLU A 324 -21.60 2.33 16.62
N LEU A 325 -21.20 1.34 15.82
CA LEU A 325 -20.72 0.04 16.31
C LEU A 325 -19.66 0.19 17.41
N TYR A 326 -18.77 1.18 17.30
CA TYR A 326 -17.75 1.46 18.30
C TYR A 326 -18.34 1.80 19.69
N LYS A 327 -19.49 2.48 19.75
CA LYS A 327 -20.13 2.95 21.00
C LYS A 327 -20.74 1.83 21.82
N ASN A 328 -21.14 0.74 21.16
CA ASN A 328 -21.86 -0.37 21.81
C ASN A 328 -20.93 -1.32 22.58
N SER A 329 -19.68 -0.92 22.78
CA SER A 329 -18.64 -1.76 23.32
C SER A 329 -18.11 -1.18 24.64
N LYS A 330 -18.59 -1.73 25.76
CA LYS A 330 -17.81 -1.73 27.01
C LYS A 330 -16.59 -2.69 26.89
N THR A 331 -16.47 -3.36 25.75
CA THR A 331 -15.56 -4.45 25.37
C THR A 331 -14.93 -4.16 24.00
N ASP A 332 -14.31 -5.14 23.35
CA ASP A 332 -13.87 -5.04 21.95
C ASP A 332 -15.08 -4.82 21.01
N PRO A 333 -15.14 -3.74 20.20
CA PRO A 333 -16.28 -3.44 19.32
C PRO A 333 -16.48 -4.45 18.20
N LEU A 334 -15.40 -5.09 17.72
CA LEU A 334 -15.49 -6.14 16.71
C LEU A 334 -15.68 -7.53 17.34
N ASN A 335 -15.49 -7.64 18.65
CA ASN A 335 -15.51 -8.90 19.39
C ASN A 335 -14.69 -9.98 18.66
N ALA A 336 -13.40 -9.73 18.50
CA ALA A 336 -12.49 -10.55 17.71
C ALA A 336 -12.46 -12.02 18.16
N VAL A 337 -12.70 -12.28 19.44
CA VAL A 337 -12.85 -13.63 20.01
C VAL A 337 -14.10 -14.33 19.44
N ALA A 338 -15.26 -13.67 19.44
CA ALA A 338 -16.48 -14.24 18.84
C ALA A 338 -16.30 -14.48 17.34
N LEU A 339 -15.63 -13.56 16.62
CA LEU A 339 -15.31 -13.74 15.20
C LEU A 339 -14.41 -14.97 14.99
N ALA A 340 -13.33 -15.12 15.78
CA ALA A 340 -12.41 -16.25 15.69
C ALA A 340 -13.08 -17.61 16.01
N GLY A 341 -14.12 -17.60 16.85
CA GLY A 341 -14.93 -18.79 17.16
C GLY A 341 -16.02 -19.12 16.12
N GLY A 342 -16.40 -18.17 15.26
CA GLY A 342 -17.49 -18.33 14.31
C GLY A 342 -17.18 -19.35 13.21
N ARG A 343 -17.99 -20.42 13.09
CA ARG A 343 -17.78 -21.48 12.09
C ARG A 343 -19.10 -22.07 11.58
N HIS A 344 -19.10 -22.52 10.33
CA HIS A 344 -20.16 -23.34 9.75
C HIS A 344 -19.77 -24.81 9.70
N LYS A 345 -20.76 -25.71 9.68
CA LYS A 345 -20.54 -27.17 9.55
C LYS A 345 -19.79 -27.60 8.27
N THR A 346 -19.81 -26.76 7.24
CA THR A 346 -19.08 -27.01 5.97
C THR A 346 -17.67 -26.42 5.96
N ASP A 347 -17.22 -25.79 7.05
CA ASP A 347 -15.87 -25.23 7.11
C ASP A 347 -14.83 -26.30 7.43
N PRO A 348 -13.66 -26.27 6.77
CA PRO A 348 -12.62 -27.26 7.00
C PRO A 348 -12.09 -27.20 8.45
N GLN A 349 -11.47 -28.29 8.90
CA GLN A 349 -10.94 -28.39 10.26
C GLN A 349 -9.91 -27.29 10.59
N ASN A 350 -9.14 -26.84 9.59
CA ASN A 350 -8.14 -25.78 9.71
C ASN A 350 -8.70 -24.34 9.59
N TYR A 351 -10.03 -24.17 9.54
CA TYR A 351 -10.65 -22.84 9.52
C TYR A 351 -10.53 -22.16 10.89
N ARG A 352 -10.06 -20.91 10.88
CA ARG A 352 -9.71 -20.12 12.07
C ARG A 352 -10.70 -18.98 12.36
N GLY A 353 -11.96 -19.18 11.97
CA GLY A 353 -13.04 -18.21 12.17
C GLY A 353 -12.99 -16.98 11.28
N LEU A 354 -13.98 -16.12 11.47
CA LEU A 354 -14.24 -14.92 10.66
C LEU A 354 -13.14 -13.86 10.79
N GLY A 355 -12.86 -13.20 9.67
CA GLY A 355 -11.85 -12.14 9.58
C GLY A 355 -10.43 -12.67 9.73
N THR A 356 -10.20 -13.94 9.37
CA THR A 356 -8.85 -14.53 9.30
C THR A 356 -8.44 -14.75 7.84
N ARG A 357 -9.40 -15.12 6.98
CA ARG A 357 -9.20 -15.19 5.53
C ARG A 357 -9.76 -13.94 4.85
N THR A 358 -9.53 -13.79 3.55
CA THR A 358 -10.01 -12.64 2.75
C THR A 358 -10.74 -13.07 1.48
N ASP A 359 -11.10 -14.35 1.37
CA ASP A 359 -11.86 -14.87 0.24
C ASP A 359 -13.28 -14.29 0.18
N MET A 360 -13.96 -14.47 -0.96
CA MET A 360 -15.30 -13.90 -1.17
C MET A 360 -16.33 -14.43 -0.16
N LYS A 361 -16.22 -15.71 0.23
CA LYS A 361 -17.14 -16.33 1.18
C LYS A 361 -16.99 -15.72 2.57
N GLU A 362 -15.76 -15.44 3.00
CA GLU A 362 -15.51 -14.73 4.26
C GLU A 362 -16.11 -13.32 4.26
N ARG A 363 -15.89 -12.57 3.18
CA ARG A 363 -16.43 -11.21 3.00
C ARG A 363 -17.96 -11.21 3.01
N GLY A 364 -18.58 -12.15 2.29
CA GLY A 364 -20.03 -12.27 2.28
C GLY A 364 -20.64 -12.56 3.66
N ARG A 365 -20.01 -13.44 4.47
CA ARG A 365 -20.44 -13.71 5.85
C ARG A 365 -20.34 -12.48 6.75
N LEU A 366 -19.24 -11.73 6.64
CA LEU A 366 -19.05 -10.49 7.39
C LEU A 366 -20.03 -9.40 6.93
N ALA A 367 -20.40 -9.35 5.66
CA ALA A 367 -21.43 -8.44 5.17
C ALA A 367 -22.79 -8.75 5.83
N GLU A 368 -23.20 -10.02 5.90
CA GLU A 368 -24.42 -10.39 6.64
C GLU A 368 -24.33 -10.05 8.13
N LEU A 369 -23.15 -10.19 8.73
CA LEU A 369 -22.91 -9.83 10.13
C LEU A 369 -23.16 -8.35 10.37
N PHE A 370 -22.53 -7.49 9.58
CA PHE A 370 -22.69 -6.04 9.72
C PHE A 370 -24.11 -5.58 9.35
N PHE A 371 -24.74 -6.20 8.35
CA PHE A 371 -26.13 -5.90 8.00
C PHE A 371 -27.08 -6.25 9.16
N ALA A 372 -26.92 -7.43 9.76
CA ALA A 372 -27.71 -7.87 10.91
C ALA A 372 -27.42 -7.04 12.17
N GLN A 373 -26.16 -6.66 12.40
CA GLN A 373 -25.76 -5.77 13.49
C GLN A 373 -26.49 -4.43 13.41
N ALA A 374 -26.55 -3.83 12.22
CA ALA A 374 -27.21 -2.55 11.98
C ALA A 374 -28.74 -2.58 12.20
N GLU A 375 -29.36 -3.76 12.21
CA GLU A 375 -30.81 -3.90 12.42
C GLU A 375 -31.22 -3.44 13.81
N LYS A 376 -30.52 -3.89 14.85
CA LYS A 376 -30.77 -3.49 16.24
C LYS A 376 -29.81 -2.41 16.72
N GLY A 377 -28.63 -2.34 16.13
CA GLY A 377 -27.54 -1.48 16.59
C GLY A 377 -26.91 -1.98 17.88
N ASP A 378 -27.01 -3.28 18.16
CA ASP A 378 -26.31 -3.92 19.27
C ASP A 378 -24.84 -4.17 18.90
N GLY A 379 -24.01 -4.55 19.88
CA GLY A 379 -22.64 -5.01 19.63
C GLY A 379 -22.58 -6.40 18.98
N ILE A 380 -21.39 -6.77 18.50
CA ILE A 380 -21.15 -8.10 17.93
C ILE A 380 -21.07 -9.15 19.05
N SER A 381 -21.86 -10.22 18.94
CA SER A 381 -21.91 -11.34 19.89
C SER A 381 -21.79 -12.69 19.18
N SER A 382 -21.40 -13.74 19.89
CA SER A 382 -21.30 -15.09 19.30
C SER A 382 -22.60 -15.59 18.67
N PRO A 383 -23.80 -15.37 19.26
CA PRO A 383 -25.06 -15.70 18.60
C PRO A 383 -25.30 -14.93 17.30
N LEU A 384 -24.94 -13.64 17.26
CA LEU A 384 -25.07 -12.83 16.04
C LEU A 384 -24.12 -13.33 14.95
N VAL A 385 -22.89 -13.69 15.31
CA VAL A 385 -21.91 -14.29 14.39
C VAL A 385 -22.42 -15.60 13.81
N ASP A 386 -22.91 -16.52 14.64
CA ASP A 386 -23.49 -17.79 14.19
C ASP A 386 -24.72 -17.57 13.28
N PHE A 387 -25.60 -16.64 13.66
CA PHE A 387 -26.75 -16.24 12.84
C PHE A 387 -26.31 -15.73 11.46
N ALA A 388 -25.36 -14.79 11.41
CA ALA A 388 -24.87 -14.20 10.16
C ALA A 388 -24.25 -15.25 9.22
N ILE A 389 -23.47 -16.17 9.77
CA ILE A 389 -22.89 -17.28 8.99
C ILE A 389 -23.99 -18.14 8.39
N LYS A 390 -24.99 -18.54 9.19
CA LYS A 390 -26.13 -19.35 8.72
C LYS A 390 -26.96 -18.60 7.69
N LYS A 391 -27.22 -17.32 7.92
CA LYS A 391 -27.97 -16.42 7.04
C LYS A 391 -27.30 -16.31 5.67
N TYR A 392 -25.98 -16.15 5.62
CA TYR A 392 -25.22 -16.13 4.37
C TYR A 392 -25.43 -17.41 3.55
N HIS A 393 -25.28 -18.58 4.15
CA HIS A 393 -25.46 -19.85 3.43
C HIS A 393 -26.91 -20.09 3.02
N ALA A 394 -27.87 -19.75 3.88
CA ALA A 394 -29.29 -19.85 3.54
C ALA A 394 -29.63 -18.95 2.34
N LYS A 395 -29.12 -17.71 2.34
CA LYS A 395 -29.30 -16.77 1.23
C LYS A 395 -28.72 -17.32 -0.08
N LEU A 396 -27.50 -17.85 -0.06
CA LEU A 396 -26.90 -18.45 -1.26
C LEU A 396 -27.72 -19.62 -1.79
N ALA A 397 -28.18 -20.52 -0.91
CA ALA A 397 -28.99 -21.66 -1.33
C ALA A 397 -30.32 -21.21 -1.97
N THR A 398 -30.98 -20.18 -1.42
CA THR A 398 -32.19 -19.61 -2.02
C THR A 398 -31.92 -19.02 -3.40
N LEU A 399 -30.81 -18.31 -3.58
CA LEU A 399 -30.44 -17.72 -4.88
C LEU A 399 -30.08 -18.78 -5.92
N GLU A 400 -29.41 -19.87 -5.51
CA GLU A 400 -29.09 -20.99 -6.39
C GLU A 400 -30.35 -21.70 -6.89
N VAL A 401 -31.35 -21.90 -6.01
CA VAL A 401 -32.65 -22.44 -6.41
C VAL A 401 -33.35 -21.52 -7.40
N ALA A 402 -33.38 -20.21 -7.15
CA ALA A 402 -34.00 -19.25 -8.06
C ALA A 402 -33.31 -19.19 -9.44
N ASP A 403 -31.97 -19.28 -9.48
CA ASP A 403 -31.21 -19.37 -10.74
C ASP A 403 -31.55 -20.67 -11.49
N ALA A 404 -31.63 -21.80 -10.79
CA ALA A 404 -32.01 -23.08 -11.40
C ALA A 404 -33.45 -23.06 -11.93
N GLU A 405 -34.40 -22.49 -11.19
CA GLU A 405 -35.79 -22.31 -11.65
C GLU A 405 -35.86 -21.45 -12.92
N SER A 406 -35.08 -20.36 -13.00
CA SER A 406 -35.06 -19.48 -14.17
C SER A 406 -34.52 -20.12 -15.45
N LYS A 407 -33.75 -21.22 -15.33
CA LYS A 407 -33.25 -22.00 -16.47
C LYS A 407 -34.22 -23.08 -16.93
N LEU A 408 -35.25 -23.38 -16.15
CA LEU A 408 -36.31 -24.32 -16.51
C LEU A 408 -37.47 -23.62 -17.23
N SER A 409 -37.61 -22.30 -17.07
CA SER A 409 -38.50 -21.42 -17.83
C SER A 409 -37.85 -20.93 -19.11
#